data_AF-A0A969ET29-F1
#
_entry.id   AF-A0A969ET29-F1
#
_cell.length_a   1.000
_cell.length_b   1.000
_cell.length_c   1.000
_cell.angle_alpha   90.00
_cell.angle_beta   90.00
_cell.angle_gamma   90.00
#
_symmetry.space_group_name_H-M   'P 1'
#
loop_
_entity.id
_entity.type
_entity.pdbx_description
1 polymer ?
#
loop_
_entity_poly.entity_id
_entity_poly.type
_entity_poly.pdbx_seq_one_letter_code
_entity_poly.pdbx_strand_id
1 'polypeptide(L)' 'MLNAADIDSDRILLPGLKKDLANQLNLTSETFSRTLRRLMDAGILAPTEDQGLRIVSRHRLQQICDGLFPVFE' A
#
# COMPACT_ATOMS: atom_id res chain seq x y z
N MET A 1 10.96 11.28 7.06
CA MET A 1 10.74 11.76 5.68
C MET A 1 10.42 10.54 4.83
N LEU A 2 9.21 10.46 4.29
CA LEU A 2 8.82 9.43 3.34
C LEU A 2 9.67 9.63 2.08
N ASN A 3 10.68 8.79 1.86
CA ASN A 3 11.42 8.82 0.60
C ASN A 3 10.45 8.40 -0.49
N ALA A 4 10.06 9.37 -1.32
CA ALA A 4 9.18 9.16 -2.44
C ALA A 4 9.78 8.03 -3.29
N ALA A 5 9.02 6.95 -3.39
CA ALA A 5 9.25 5.94 -4.40
C ALA A 5 9.51 6.66 -5.72
N ASP A 6 10.56 6.23 -6.41
CA ASP A 6 10.84 6.59 -7.78
C ASP A 6 9.50 6.61 -8.55
N ILE A 7 9.09 7.79 -8.99
CA ILE A 7 7.71 8.07 -9.41
C ILE A 7 7.35 7.24 -10.65
N ASP A 8 8.35 6.69 -11.34
CA ASP A 8 8.25 5.83 -12.51
C ASP A 8 8.26 4.33 -12.15
N SER A 9 8.97 3.94 -11.08
CA SER A 9 8.98 2.55 -10.62
C SER A 9 7.67 2.21 -9.89
N ASP A 10 7.02 1.15 -10.35
CA ASP A 10 5.86 0.53 -9.70
C ASP A 10 6.19 -0.06 -8.31
N ARG A 11 7.42 0.10 -7.84
CA ARG A 11 7.92 -0.40 -6.57
C ARG A 11 7.91 0.72 -5.53
N ILE A 12 7.16 0.50 -4.46
CA ILE A 12 7.22 1.31 -3.25
C ILE A 12 8.08 0.58 -2.23
N LEU A 13 9.25 1.13 -1.95
CA LEU A 13 9.98 0.74 -0.75
C LEU A 13 9.25 1.37 0.43
N LEU A 14 8.77 0.54 1.35
CA LEU A 14 8.22 1.03 2.60
C LEU A 14 9.39 1.61 3.41
N PRO A 15 9.42 2.91 3.73
CA PRO A 15 10.50 3.50 4.52
C PRO A 15 10.33 3.02 5.97
N GLY A 16 10.88 1.85 6.26
CA GLY A 16 10.88 1.24 7.58
C GLY A 16 9.71 0.31 7.88
N LEU A 17 9.65 -0.13 9.14
CA LEU A 17 8.69 -1.10 9.64
C LEU A 17 7.24 -0.60 9.45
N LYS A 18 6.31 -1.52 9.16
CA LYS A 18 4.85 -1.24 9.06
C LYS A 18 4.30 -0.39 10.21
N LYS A 19 4.93 -0.48 11.39
CA LYS A 19 4.62 0.29 12.60
C LYS A 19 4.90 1.79 12.45
N ASP A 20 5.97 2.18 11.75
CA ASP A 20 6.32 3.59 11.53
C ASP A 20 5.31 4.27 10.60
N LEU A 21 4.93 3.57 9.52
CA LEU A 21 3.91 4.03 8.59
C LEU A 21 2.51 4.10 9.21
N ALA A 22 2.15 3.11 10.03
CA ALA A 22 0.90 3.16 10.78
C ALA A 22 0.85 4.39 11.69
N ASN A 23 1.96 4.71 12.38
CA ASN A 23 2.07 5.89 13.24
C ASN A 23 1.96 7.20 12.45
N GLN A 24 2.60 7.30 11.28
CA GLN A 24 2.47 8.46 10.38
C GLN A 24 1.05 8.66 9.84
N LEU A 25 0.29 7.58 9.69
CA LEU A 25 -1.10 7.60 9.24
C LEU A 25 -2.11 7.75 10.39
N ASN A 26 -1.65 7.94 11.64
CA ASN A 26 -2.49 7.91 12.85
C ASN A 26 -3.37 6.63 12.95
N LEU A 27 -2.90 5.52 12.38
CA LEU A 27 -3.57 4.23 12.41
C LEU A 27 -2.85 3.26 13.36
N THR A 28 -3.59 2.31 13.93
CA THR A 28 -2.95 1.19 14.62
C THR A 28 -2.23 0.31 13.61
N SER A 29 -1.12 -0.31 14.03
CA SER A 29 -0.36 -1.25 13.19
C SER A 29 -1.22 -2.41 12.69
N GLU A 30 -2.25 -2.79 13.46
CA GLU A 30 -3.24 -3.81 13.10
C GLU A 30 -4.15 -3.35 11.97
N THR A 31 -4.74 -2.16 12.07
CA THR A 31 -5.61 -1.59 11.01
C THR A 31 -4.82 -1.40 9.72
N PHE A 32 -3.62 -0.83 9.81
CA PHE A 32 -2.75 -0.67 8.64
C PHE A 32 -2.41 -2.01 7.98
N SER A 33 -2.05 -3.02 8.77
CA SER A 33 -1.73 -4.36 8.26
C SER A 33 -2.95 -5.03 7.62
N ARG A 34 -4.14 -4.85 8.18
CA ARG A 34 -5.40 -5.39 7.62
C ARG A 34 -5.73 -4.74 6.29
N THR A 35 -5.58 -3.41 6.17
CA THR A 35 -5.80 -2.68 4.92
C THR A 35 -4.79 -3.12 3.86
N LEU A 36 -3.48 -3.19 4.18
CA LEU A 36 -2.47 -3.70 3.26
C LEU A 36 -2.76 -5.13 2.80
N ARG A 37 -3.17 -6.00 3.74
CA ARG A 37 -3.56 -7.39 3.42
C ARG A 37 -4.70 -7.44 2.42
N ARG A 38 -5.73 -6.59 2.57
CA ARG A 38 -6.85 -6.50 1.64
C ARG A 38 -6.43 -6.00 0.26
N LEU A 39 -5.55 -5.01 0.20
CA LEU A 39 -5.01 -4.52 -1.08
C LEU A 39 -4.16 -5.58 -1.79
N MET A 40 -3.43 -6.41 -1.05
CA MET A 40 -2.69 -7.54 -1.62
C MET A 40 -3.62 -8.65 -2.11
N ASP A 41 -4.64 -8.98 -1.33
CA ASP A 41 -5.65 -9.99 -1.68
C ASP A 41 -6.43 -9.59 -2.95
N ALA A 42 -6.77 -8.31 -3.07
CA ALA A 42 -7.41 -7.74 -4.26
C ALA A 42 -6.47 -7.61 -5.48
N GLY A 43 -5.21 -8.04 -5.37
CA GLY A 43 -4.21 -8.00 -6.43
C GLY A 43 -3.79 -6.58 -6.84
N ILE A 44 -3.99 -5.59 -5.97
CA ILE A 44 -3.62 -4.19 -6.22
C ILE A 44 -2.17 -3.94 -5.80
N LEU A 45 -1.74 -4.64 -4.75
CA LEU A 45 -0.37 -4.64 -4.25
C LEU A 45 0.20 -6.06 -4.30
N ALA A 46 1.50 -6.18 -4.52
CA ALA A 46 2.24 -7.43 -4.38
C ALA A 46 3.39 -7.24 -3.39
N PRO A 47 3.67 -8.23 -2.52
CA PRO A 47 4.91 -8.21 -1.74
C PRO A 47 6.12 -8.32 -2.68
N THR A 48 7.20 -7.66 -2.30
CA THR A 48 8.53 -7.83 -2.93
C THR A 48 9.45 -8.59 -1.98
N GLU A 49 10.53 -9.15 -2.52
CA GLU A 49 11.51 -9.93 -1.76
C GLU A 49 12.22 -9.10 -0.67
N ASP A 50 12.34 -7.78 -0.86
CA ASP A 50 13.07 -6.86 0.03
C ASP A 50 12.18 -6.18 1.08
N GLN A 51 11.13 -6.86 1.57
CA GLN A 51 10.12 -6.29 2.48
C GLN A 51 9.36 -5.05 1.94
N GLY A 52 9.58 -4.66 0.69
CA GLY A 52 8.84 -3.61 -0.01
C GLY A 52 7.52 -4.11 -0.59
N LEU A 53 6.76 -3.18 -1.17
CA LEU A 53 5.52 -3.46 -1.87
C LEU A 53 5.63 -2.99 -3.33
N ARG A 54 4.96 -3.70 -4.23
CA ARG A 54 4.83 -3.32 -5.63
C ARG A 54 3.37 -3.02 -5.94
N ILE A 55 3.09 -1.93 -6.65
CA ILE A 55 1.74 -1.50 -7.03
C ILE A 55 1.31 -2.22 -8.31
N VAL A 56 0.83 -3.45 -8.20
CA VAL A 56 0.35 -4.21 -9.38
C VAL A 56 -0.66 -3.41 -10.26
N SER A 57 -1.47 -2.52 -9.68
CA SER A 57 -2.40 -1.68 -10.45
C SER A 57 -2.56 -0.26 -9.88
N ARG A 58 -1.79 0.70 -10.43
CA ARG A 58 -1.90 2.12 -10.07
C ARG A 58 -3.31 2.69 -10.31
N HIS A 59 -3.97 2.30 -11.40
CA HIS A 59 -5.33 2.73 -11.71
C HIS A 59 -6.33 2.32 -10.61
N ARG A 60 -6.31 1.04 -10.19
CA ARG A 60 -7.17 0.55 -9.10
C ARG A 60 -6.84 1.20 -7.76
N LEU A 61 -5.54 1.44 -7.48
CA LEU A 61 -5.12 2.13 -6.27
C LEU A 61 -5.65 3.58 -6.25
N GLN A 62 -5.60 4.29 -7.39
CA GLN A 62 -6.15 5.63 -7.52
C GLN A 62 -7.67 5.66 -7.33
N GLN A 63 -8.41 4.70 -7.90
CA GLN A 63 -9.85 4.58 -7.67
C GLN A 63 -10.18 4.45 -6.18
N ILE A 64 -9.42 3.63 -5.43
CA ILE A 64 -9.57 3.51 -3.97
C ILE A 64 -9.28 4.83 -3.25
N CYS A 65 -8.22 5.54 -3.64
CA CYS A 65 -7.89 6.85 -3.08
C CYS A 65 -8.99 7.90 -3.37
N ASP A 66 -9.64 7.81 -4.52
CA ASP A 66 -10.77 8.65 -4.91
C ASP A 66 -12.08 8.27 -4.17
N GLY A 67 -12.05 7.22 -3.34
CA GLY A 67 -13.23 6.69 -2.65
C GLY A 67 -14.11 5.80 -3.54
N LEU A 68 -13.69 5.56 -4.78
CA LEU A 68 -14.26 4.61 -5.73
C LEU A 68 -13.75 3.19 -5.40
N PHE A 69 -14.02 2.73 -4.18
CA PHE A 69 -13.79 1.33 -3.81
C PHE A 69 -14.64 0.44 -4.72
N PRO A 70 -14.08 -0.64 -5.32
CA PRO A 70 -14.91 -1.55 -6.08
C PRO A 70 -15.87 -2.28 -5.13
N VAL A 71 -17.08 -2.53 -5.62
CA VAL A 71 -17.94 -3.59 -5.10
C VAL A 71 -17.13 -4.88 -5.31
N PHE A 72 -16.68 -5.51 -4.23
CA PHE A 72 -16.08 -6.84 -4.34
C PHE A 72 -17.19 -7.78 -4.82
N GLU A 73 -17.18 -8.15 -6.11
CA GLU A 73 -18.05 -9.21 -6.65
C GLU A 73 -17.61 -10.58 -6.15
#